data_AF-A0AA85IN15-F1
#
_entry.id   AF-A0AA85IN15-F1
#
_cell.length_a   1.000
_cell.length_b   1.000
_cell.length_c   1.000
_cell.angle_alpha   90.00
_cell.angle_beta   90.00
_cell.angle_gamma   90.00
#
_symmetry.space_group_name_H-M   'P 1'
#
loop_
_entity.id
_entity.type
_entity.pdbx_description
1 polymer ?
#
loop_
_entity_poly.entity_id
_entity_poly.type
_entity_poly.pdbx_seq_one_letter_code
_entity_poly.pdbx_strand_id
1 'polypeptide(L)'
;MFYTGTSQTLNHSHTSPPHILICQIRVHIILRRMYERNEIVDLVEYARVRGIRIIPEFDTPAHTQSWGNGYPDVLTPCHTQDEEGDQILGPLNPTNLTFIQNLYHEILSVFSADNHIHLGGDDVDFTCWQSNPDITNFMQEKQFDTDYSQLENYYMEQLVEIVKSSSLESGTAMVPIVWQDVYDNGFRSDKEVIVQVHKSEGWKKSVEEITEAGFKVLISSCWNFSDVGVGDDWRAFYECGPWISKVVQRNRHW
;
A
#
# COMPACT_ATOMS: atom_id res chain seq x y z
N MET A 1 0.13 36.90 -0.25
CA MET A 1 -0.39 38.04 0.54
C MET A 1 0.08 39.33 -0.12
N PHE A 2 -0.81 40.32 -0.24
CA PHE A 2 -0.79 41.43 -1.22
C PHE A 2 0.41 42.40 -1.14
N TYR A 3 0.90 42.82 -2.32
CA TYR A 3 1.75 44.00 -2.50
C TYR A 3 0.91 45.28 -2.42
N THR A 4 1.29 46.22 -1.57
CA THR A 4 0.82 47.62 -1.67
C THR A 4 2.05 48.54 -1.70
N GLY A 5 2.20 49.26 -2.80
CA GLY A 5 3.24 50.27 -2.95
C GLY A 5 2.70 51.64 -2.53
N THR A 6 3.50 52.39 -1.78
CA THR A 6 3.32 53.82 -1.59
C THR A 6 4.59 54.54 -2.05
N SER A 7 4.40 55.44 -3.02
CA SER A 7 5.41 56.37 -3.50
C SER A 7 5.52 57.52 -2.49
N GLN A 8 6.73 57.78 -1.97
CA GLN A 8 7.10 59.07 -1.41
C GLN A 8 8.47 59.47 -1.94
N THR A 9 8.50 60.61 -2.62
CA THR A 9 9.71 61.32 -3.02
C THR A 9 10.27 62.10 -1.84
N LEU A 10 11.52 61.86 -1.46
CA LEU A 10 12.30 62.75 -0.59
C LEU A 10 13.74 62.81 -1.09
N ASN A 11 14.10 63.98 -1.64
CA ASN A 11 15.48 64.41 -1.83
C ASN A 11 16.04 64.79 -0.46
N HIS A 12 17.16 64.20 -0.04
CA HIS A 12 18.27 64.92 0.57
C HIS A 12 19.50 64.03 0.72
N SER A 13 20.64 64.64 0.39
CA SER A 13 22.01 64.18 0.50
C SER A 13 22.41 63.75 1.92
N HIS A 14 22.78 62.48 2.10
CA HIS A 14 23.68 62.05 3.17
C HIS A 14 24.42 60.77 2.74
N THR A 15 25.74 60.83 2.73
CA THR A 15 26.63 59.68 2.55
C THR A 15 26.63 58.84 3.83
N SER A 16 25.82 57.79 3.86
CA SER A 16 25.90 56.73 4.87
C SER A 16 26.73 55.55 4.33
N PRO A 17 27.51 54.83 5.17
CA PRO A 17 28.27 53.66 4.74
C PRO A 17 27.30 52.55 4.29
N PRO A 18 27.73 51.58 3.46
CA PRO A 18 26.82 50.59 2.90
C PRO A 18 26.21 49.76 4.05
N HIS A 19 24.90 49.92 4.26
CA HIS A 19 24.14 49.02 5.10
C HIS A 19 24.16 47.65 4.42
N ILE A 20 24.94 46.73 4.97
CA ILE A 20 24.85 45.32 4.64
C ILE A 20 23.47 44.86 5.11
N LEU A 21 22.53 44.70 4.16
CA LEU A 21 21.31 43.95 4.40
C LEU A 21 21.71 42.48 4.55
N ILE A 22 21.88 42.04 5.80
CA ILE A 22 21.88 40.62 6.11
C ILE A 22 20.44 40.15 5.93
N CYS A 23 20.14 39.57 4.76
CA CYS A 23 18.94 38.75 4.61
C CYS A 23 19.14 37.53 5.49
N GLN A 24 18.63 37.56 6.72
CA GLN A 24 18.43 36.34 7.48
C GLN A 24 17.32 35.57 6.77
N ILE A 25 17.72 34.68 5.85
CA ILE A 25 16.88 33.56 5.45
C ILE A 25 16.77 32.70 6.70
N ARG A 26 15.71 32.92 7.47
CA ARG A 26 15.32 32.00 8.53
C ARG A 26 14.76 30.78 7.82
N VAL A 27 15.62 29.82 7.49
CA VAL A 27 15.20 28.50 7.00
C VAL A 27 14.45 27.84 8.16
N HIS A 28 13.14 28.02 8.21
CA HIS A 28 12.27 27.16 8.99
C HIS A 28 12.23 25.83 8.23
N ILE A 29 13.15 24.93 8.57
CA ILE A 29 13.03 23.53 8.17
C ILE A 29 11.85 22.97 8.96
N ILE A 30 10.65 23.12 8.40
CA ILE A 30 9.50 22.34 8.85
C ILE A 30 9.70 20.96 8.21
N LEU A 31 10.20 20.00 8.98
CA LEU A 31 10.20 18.59 8.60
C LEU A 31 8.76 18.07 8.64
N ARG A 32 7.92 18.48 7.69
CA ARG A 32 6.61 17.84 7.46
C ARG A 32 6.85 16.59 6.65
N ARG A 33 6.75 15.43 7.32
CA ARG A 33 6.73 14.10 6.68
C ARG A 33 5.27 13.69 6.43
N MET A 34 4.58 14.46 5.61
CA MET A 34 3.16 14.27 5.29
C MET A 34 2.99 14.51 3.80
N TYR A 35 2.09 13.76 3.17
CA TYR A 35 1.63 14.05 1.82
C TYR A 35 0.23 14.66 1.94
N GLU A 36 0.11 15.94 1.60
CA GLU A 36 -1.17 16.62 1.51
C GLU A 36 -1.94 16.15 0.26
N ARG A 37 -3.27 16.22 0.30
CA ARG A 37 -4.11 15.73 -0.81
C ARG A 37 -3.77 16.40 -2.15
N ASN A 38 -3.50 17.70 -2.14
CA ASN A 38 -3.07 18.44 -3.34
C ASN A 38 -1.72 17.96 -3.87
N GLU A 39 -0.75 17.64 -3.00
CA GLU A 39 0.55 17.09 -3.42
C GLU A 39 0.38 15.73 -4.11
N ILE A 40 -0.55 14.89 -3.63
CA ILE A 40 -0.89 13.62 -4.28
C ILE A 40 -1.56 13.87 -5.64
N VAL A 41 -2.52 14.79 -5.73
CA VAL A 41 -3.17 15.14 -7.01
C VAL A 41 -2.15 15.66 -8.02
N ASP A 42 -1.25 16.53 -7.59
CA ASP A 42 -0.17 17.07 -8.43
C ASP A 42 0.80 15.96 -8.87
N LEU A 43 1.13 15.02 -7.99
CA LEU A 43 1.98 13.86 -8.31
C LEU A 43 1.32 12.95 -9.36
N VAL A 44 0.03 12.66 -9.21
CA VAL A 44 -0.74 11.85 -10.17
C VAL A 44 -0.75 12.52 -11.53
N GLU A 45 -1.02 13.82 -11.62
CA GLU A 45 -0.99 14.55 -12.89
C GLU A 45 0.42 14.60 -13.48
N TYR A 46 1.44 14.82 -12.65
CA TYR A 46 2.84 14.84 -13.07
C TYR A 46 3.29 13.51 -13.69
N ALA A 47 2.86 12.38 -13.11
CA ALA A 47 3.09 11.04 -13.65
C ALA A 47 2.28 10.81 -14.95
N ARG A 48 1.01 11.22 -14.97
CA ARG A 48 0.09 11.03 -16.11
C ARG A 48 0.62 11.68 -17.38
N VAL A 49 1.12 12.92 -17.33
CA VAL A 49 1.67 13.62 -18.51
C VAL A 49 2.95 12.97 -19.05
N ARG A 50 3.54 12.02 -18.31
CA ARG A 50 4.70 11.21 -18.72
C ARG A 50 4.33 9.78 -19.11
N GLY A 51 3.04 9.44 -19.12
CA GLY A 51 2.57 8.08 -19.37
C GLY A 51 2.92 7.10 -18.25
N ILE A 52 3.14 7.59 -17.02
CA ILE A 52 3.41 6.78 -15.84
C ILE A 52 2.11 6.66 -15.02
N ARG A 53 1.79 5.43 -14.63
CA ARG A 53 0.65 5.11 -13.77
C ARG A 53 1.07 5.18 -12.31
N ILE A 54 0.22 5.74 -11.45
CA ILE A 54 0.39 5.70 -10.00
C ILE A 54 -0.61 4.69 -9.46
N ILE A 55 -0.12 3.57 -8.93
CA ILE A 55 -0.93 2.54 -8.30
C ILE A 55 -0.67 2.66 -6.80
N PRO A 56 -1.66 3.11 -5.99
CA PRO A 56 -1.48 3.22 -4.56
C PRO A 56 -1.49 1.84 -3.91
N GLU A 57 -0.74 1.71 -2.83
CA GLU A 57 -0.78 0.56 -1.93
C GLU A 57 -1.14 1.03 -0.52
N PHE A 58 -2.20 0.42 0.03
CA PHE A 58 -2.58 0.58 1.43
C PHE A 58 -2.69 -0.81 2.03
N ASP A 59 -1.53 -1.34 2.41
CA ASP A 59 -1.36 -2.72 2.82
C ASP A 59 -2.06 -3.05 4.13
N THR A 60 -2.87 -4.11 4.08
CA THR A 60 -3.73 -4.61 5.14
C THR A 60 -3.92 -6.12 4.97
N PRO A 61 -4.10 -6.91 6.05
CA PRO A 61 -4.28 -6.47 7.44
C PRO A 61 -2.97 -6.31 8.23
N ALA A 62 -1.85 -6.84 7.73
CA ALA A 62 -0.52 -6.62 8.30
C ALA A 62 -0.02 -5.20 8.02
N HIS A 63 1.18 -4.86 8.49
CA HIS A 63 1.84 -3.58 8.22
C HIS A 63 1.05 -2.30 8.61
N THR A 64 0.03 -2.44 9.47
CA THR A 64 -0.89 -1.37 9.88
C THR A 64 -0.58 -0.74 11.24
N GLN A 65 0.57 -1.05 11.87
CA GLN A 65 0.88 -0.57 13.24
C GLN A 65 0.76 0.96 13.38
N SER A 66 1.16 1.72 12.36
CA SER A 66 1.08 3.19 12.39
C SER A 66 -0.35 3.72 12.42
N TRP A 67 -1.35 2.93 11.99
CA TRP A 67 -2.76 3.30 11.90
C TRP A 67 -3.39 3.35 13.29
N GLY A 68 -2.96 2.45 14.18
CA GLY A 68 -3.43 2.38 15.57
C GLY A 68 -3.14 3.65 16.38
N ASN A 69 -2.16 4.47 15.99
CA ASN A 69 -1.89 5.74 16.65
C ASN A 69 -3.02 6.77 16.46
N GLY A 70 -3.68 6.74 15.30
CA GLY A 70 -4.80 7.64 14.98
C GLY A 70 -6.17 6.99 15.22
N TYR A 71 -6.26 5.69 15.03
CA TYR A 71 -7.48 4.90 15.15
C TYR A 71 -7.20 3.60 15.92
N PRO A 72 -7.09 3.64 17.26
CA PRO A 72 -6.72 2.48 18.07
C PRO A 72 -7.64 1.27 17.86
N ASP A 73 -8.94 1.50 17.67
CA ASP A 73 -9.96 0.46 17.53
C ASP A 73 -9.89 -0.30 16.18
N VAL A 74 -9.02 0.12 15.26
CA VAL A 74 -8.82 -0.55 13.96
C VAL A 74 -7.91 -1.77 14.09
N LEU A 75 -6.98 -1.77 15.05
CA LEU A 75 -6.05 -2.89 15.26
C LEU A 75 -6.60 -3.89 16.28
N THR A 76 -6.14 -5.13 16.18
CA THR A 76 -6.54 -6.17 17.14
C THR A 76 -5.75 -6.02 18.45
N PRO A 77 -6.40 -5.93 19.62
CA PRO A 77 -5.70 -6.05 20.90
C PRO A 77 -5.32 -7.52 21.14
N CYS A 78 -4.02 -7.79 21.22
CA CYS A 78 -3.51 -9.13 21.54
C CYS A 78 -3.75 -9.42 23.02
N HIS A 79 -4.24 -10.61 23.37
CA HIS A 79 -4.38 -11.03 24.76
C HIS A 79 -3.12 -11.75 25.25
N THR A 80 -1.98 -11.11 24.97
CA THR A 80 -0.64 -11.42 25.46
C THR A 80 -0.07 -10.11 25.99
N GLN A 81 0.44 -10.09 27.22
CA GLN A 81 1.06 -8.89 27.79
C GLN A 81 2.52 -8.82 27.38
N ASP A 82 3.03 -7.62 27.11
CA ASP A 82 4.48 -7.39 27.03
C ASP A 82 5.10 -7.39 28.43
N GLU A 83 6.44 -7.23 28.50
CA GLU A 83 7.18 -7.24 29.77
C GLU A 83 6.81 -6.07 30.69
N GLU A 84 6.24 -5.00 30.15
CA GLU A 84 5.80 -3.80 30.86
C GLU A 84 4.32 -3.80 31.26
N GLY A 85 3.53 -4.73 30.72
CA GLY A 85 2.09 -4.88 30.96
C GLY A 85 1.21 -4.01 30.05
N ASP A 86 1.78 -3.42 29.00
CA ASP A 86 1.06 -2.61 28.01
C ASP A 86 0.30 -3.50 27.01
N GLN A 87 -0.75 -2.93 26.42
CA GLN A 87 -1.60 -3.61 25.45
C GLN A 87 -0.89 -3.67 24.09
N ILE A 88 -0.51 -4.87 23.66
CA ILE A 88 0.04 -5.10 22.33
C ILE A 88 -1.08 -5.02 21.29
N LEU A 89 -0.85 -4.29 20.19
CA LEU A 89 -1.72 -4.23 19.02
C LEU A 89 -1.10 -5.03 17.88
N GLY A 90 -1.87 -5.96 17.32
CA GLY A 90 -1.48 -6.77 16.17
C GLY A 90 -2.07 -6.29 14.85
N PRO A 91 -2.29 -7.19 13.88
CA PRO A 91 -2.89 -6.84 12.60
C PRO A 91 -4.28 -6.20 12.75
N LEU A 92 -4.72 -5.54 11.69
CA LEU A 92 -6.04 -4.94 11.58
C LEU A 92 -7.13 -5.94 11.98
N ASN A 93 -8.15 -5.48 12.69
CA ASN A 93 -9.24 -6.34 13.15
C ASN A 93 -10.12 -6.78 11.97
N PRO A 94 -10.10 -8.07 11.57
CA PRO A 94 -10.79 -8.55 10.38
C PRO A 94 -12.32 -8.59 10.54
N THR A 95 -12.82 -8.37 11.75
CA THR A 95 -14.26 -8.43 12.08
C THR A 95 -14.97 -7.08 11.98
N ASN A 96 -14.23 -5.96 11.90
CA ASN A 96 -14.80 -4.62 11.80
C ASN A 96 -14.18 -3.84 10.63
N LEU A 97 -14.92 -3.74 9.53
CA LEU A 97 -14.47 -3.15 8.28
C LEU A 97 -14.97 -1.72 8.05
N THR A 98 -15.67 -1.12 9.02
CA THR A 98 -16.28 0.22 8.86
C THR A 98 -15.25 1.27 8.49
N PHE A 99 -14.09 1.24 9.16
CA PHE A 99 -12.99 2.15 8.87
C PHE A 99 -12.44 1.91 7.45
N ILE A 100 -12.20 0.65 7.09
CA ILE A 100 -11.68 0.24 5.78
C ILE A 100 -12.62 0.68 4.65
N GLN A 101 -13.93 0.50 4.80
CA GLN A 101 -14.93 0.95 3.83
C GLN A 101 -14.82 2.46 3.56
N ASN A 102 -14.80 3.27 4.62
CA ASN A 102 -14.69 4.72 4.48
C ASN A 102 -13.35 5.15 3.89
N LEU A 103 -12.25 4.50 4.30
CA LEU A 103 -10.91 4.78 3.80
C LEU A 103 -10.81 4.51 2.29
N TYR A 104 -11.25 3.34 1.84
CA TYR A 104 -11.17 2.98 0.42
C TYR A 104 -12.11 3.84 -0.44
N HIS A 105 -13.26 4.26 0.07
CA HIS A 105 -14.09 5.26 -0.62
C HIS A 105 -13.31 6.57 -0.85
N GLU A 106 -12.53 7.05 0.13
CA GLU A 106 -11.67 8.22 -0.06
C GLU A 106 -10.51 7.97 -1.03
N ILE A 107 -9.77 6.86 -0.87
CA ILE A 107 -8.62 6.52 -1.72
C ILE A 107 -9.05 6.44 -3.18
N LEU A 108 -10.15 5.74 -3.48
CA LEU A 108 -10.64 5.57 -4.84
C LEU A 108 -11.07 6.90 -5.49
N SER A 109 -11.51 7.88 -4.68
CA SER A 109 -11.80 9.22 -5.19
C SER A 109 -10.54 9.98 -5.61
N VAL A 110 -9.43 9.79 -4.88
CA VAL A 110 -8.15 10.49 -5.11
C VAL A 110 -7.37 9.83 -6.25
N PHE A 111 -7.30 8.50 -6.28
CA PHE A 111 -6.55 7.72 -7.27
C PHE A 111 -7.40 7.24 -8.45
N SER A 112 -8.39 8.03 -8.85
CA SER A 112 -9.36 7.69 -9.91
C SER A 112 -8.79 7.71 -11.34
N ALA A 113 -7.55 8.19 -11.52
CA ALA A 113 -6.87 8.23 -12.82
C ALA A 113 -6.40 6.85 -13.31
N ASP A 114 -6.29 5.88 -12.39
CA ASP A 114 -5.94 4.50 -12.68
C ASP A 114 -7.07 3.58 -12.22
N ASN A 115 -7.17 2.39 -12.83
CA ASN A 115 -8.17 1.39 -12.46
C ASN A 115 -7.57 0.22 -11.66
N HIS A 116 -6.38 0.37 -11.10
CA HIS A 116 -5.72 -0.61 -10.25
C HIS A 116 -5.40 -0.03 -8.88
N ILE A 117 -5.47 -0.89 -7.87
CA ILE A 117 -5.14 -0.58 -6.48
C ILE A 117 -4.47 -1.78 -5.85
N HIS A 118 -3.37 -1.58 -5.14
CA HIS A 118 -2.70 -2.65 -4.40
C HIS A 118 -3.28 -2.72 -2.98
N LEU A 119 -3.81 -3.88 -2.62
CA LEU A 119 -4.43 -4.13 -1.31
C LEU A 119 -3.44 -4.69 -0.28
N GLY A 120 -2.23 -5.05 -0.74
CA GLY A 120 -1.21 -5.67 0.08
C GLY A 120 -1.57 -7.12 0.41
N GLY A 121 -1.54 -7.45 1.70
CA GLY A 121 -1.93 -8.75 2.24
C GLY A 121 -0.76 -9.73 2.37
N ASP A 122 0.46 -9.24 2.61
CA ASP A 122 1.63 -10.04 2.95
C ASP A 122 1.87 -10.14 4.47
N ASP A 123 2.67 -11.13 4.87
CA ASP A 123 3.27 -11.29 6.20
C ASP A 123 2.32 -11.11 7.41
N VAL A 124 1.09 -11.60 7.27
CA VAL A 124 0.11 -11.57 8.37
C VAL A 124 0.49 -12.54 9.49
N ASP A 125 0.85 -12.01 10.67
CA ASP A 125 1.05 -12.80 11.88
C ASP A 125 -0.28 -13.09 12.60
N PHE A 126 -0.70 -14.35 12.58
CA PHE A 126 -1.95 -14.80 13.21
C PHE A 126 -1.88 -14.91 14.74
N THR A 127 -0.70 -14.79 15.36
CA THR A 127 -0.51 -15.01 16.81
C THR A 127 -1.40 -14.07 17.63
N CYS A 128 -1.48 -12.79 17.24
CA CYS A 128 -2.34 -11.83 17.93
C CYS A 128 -3.83 -12.18 17.79
N TRP A 129 -4.27 -12.55 16.60
CA TRP A 129 -5.64 -12.99 16.35
C TRP A 129 -6.00 -14.23 17.16
N GLN A 130 -5.07 -15.19 17.25
CA GLN A 130 -5.21 -16.41 18.05
C GLN A 130 -5.38 -16.13 19.54
N SER A 131 -4.70 -15.12 20.06
CA SER A 131 -4.84 -14.74 21.46
C SER A 131 -6.19 -14.10 21.77
N ASN A 132 -6.81 -13.42 20.80
CA ASN A 132 -7.97 -12.59 21.04
C ASN A 132 -9.29 -13.41 21.11
N PRO A 133 -10.06 -13.33 22.22
CA PRO A 133 -11.27 -14.12 22.41
C PRO A 133 -12.42 -13.69 21.50
N ASP A 134 -12.53 -12.40 21.14
CA ASP A 134 -13.60 -11.92 20.24
C ASP A 134 -13.38 -12.47 18.83
N ILE A 135 -12.13 -12.50 18.37
CA ILE A 135 -11.77 -13.13 17.09
C ILE A 135 -11.99 -14.64 17.16
N THR A 136 -11.60 -15.30 18.25
CA THR A 136 -11.85 -16.74 18.41
C THR A 136 -13.34 -17.08 18.38
N ASN A 137 -14.19 -16.25 18.99
CA ASN A 137 -15.64 -16.41 18.93
C ASN A 137 -16.16 -16.21 17.49
N PHE A 138 -15.67 -15.19 16.78
CA PHE A 138 -16.02 -14.96 15.38
C PHE A 138 -15.61 -16.14 14.48
N MET A 139 -14.43 -16.73 14.70
CA MET A 139 -13.97 -17.94 14.00
C MET A 139 -14.93 -19.12 14.17
N GLN A 140 -15.45 -19.31 15.39
CA GLN A 140 -16.44 -20.36 15.68
C GLN A 140 -17.78 -20.10 14.97
N GLU A 141 -18.26 -18.85 15.00
CA GLU A 141 -19.49 -18.45 14.30
C GLU A 141 -19.40 -18.66 12.79
N LYS A 142 -18.22 -18.39 12.21
CA LYS A 142 -17.93 -18.58 10.78
C LYS A 142 -17.54 -20.01 10.40
N GLN A 143 -17.36 -20.90 11.38
CA GLN A 143 -16.93 -22.29 11.17
C GLN A 143 -15.54 -22.40 10.50
N PHE A 144 -14.64 -21.48 10.84
CA PHE A 144 -13.24 -21.49 10.38
C PHE A 144 -12.32 -22.33 11.28
N ASP A 145 -12.86 -22.92 12.34
CA ASP A 145 -12.15 -23.72 13.34
C ASP A 145 -10.89 -22.98 13.87
N THR A 146 -9.71 -23.60 13.77
CA THR A 146 -8.43 -23.03 14.22
C THR A 146 -7.54 -22.58 13.06
N ASP A 147 -8.10 -22.44 11.86
CA ASP A 147 -7.36 -22.11 10.64
C ASP A 147 -7.49 -20.62 10.30
N TYR A 148 -6.55 -19.83 10.81
CA TYR A 148 -6.56 -18.36 10.67
C TYR A 148 -6.30 -17.88 9.23
N SER A 149 -5.82 -18.75 8.33
CA SER A 149 -5.76 -18.43 6.91
C SER A 149 -7.16 -18.24 6.31
N GLN A 150 -8.18 -18.93 6.84
CA GLN A 150 -9.57 -18.71 6.43
C GLN A 150 -10.10 -17.35 6.91
N LEU A 151 -9.65 -16.86 8.06
CA LEU A 151 -10.00 -15.52 8.54
C LEU A 151 -9.39 -14.43 7.65
N GLU A 152 -8.12 -14.60 7.27
CA GLU A 152 -7.45 -13.72 6.33
C GLU A 152 -8.13 -13.75 4.96
N ASN A 153 -8.45 -14.94 4.43
CA ASN A 153 -9.20 -15.06 3.18
C ASN A 153 -10.55 -14.36 3.25
N TYR A 154 -11.30 -14.54 4.35
CA TYR A 154 -12.56 -13.83 4.58
C TYR A 154 -12.34 -12.31 4.54
N TYR A 155 -11.32 -11.81 5.24
CA TYR A 155 -10.97 -10.39 5.23
C TYR A 155 -10.68 -9.89 3.80
N MET A 156 -9.83 -10.60 3.05
CA MET A 156 -9.46 -10.22 1.69
C MET A 156 -10.64 -10.29 0.72
N GLU A 157 -11.54 -11.26 0.87
CA GLU A 157 -12.80 -11.32 0.10
C GLU A 157 -13.68 -10.11 0.36
N GLN A 158 -13.86 -9.73 1.63
CA GLN A 158 -14.63 -8.52 1.96
C GLN A 158 -13.94 -7.26 1.43
N LEU A 159 -12.62 -7.16 1.52
CA LEU A 159 -11.87 -6.00 1.02
C LEU A 159 -11.98 -5.86 -0.50
N VAL A 160 -11.83 -6.96 -1.24
CA VAL A 160 -12.03 -6.99 -2.70
C VAL A 160 -13.45 -6.55 -3.08
N GLU A 161 -14.46 -7.04 -2.37
CA GLU A 161 -15.85 -6.65 -2.60
C GLU A 161 -16.08 -5.16 -2.30
N ILE A 162 -15.53 -4.62 -1.20
CA ILE A 162 -15.61 -3.20 -0.84
C ILE A 162 -15.02 -2.33 -1.95
N VAL A 163 -13.84 -2.71 -2.46
CA VAL A 163 -13.15 -1.95 -3.53
C VAL A 163 -13.95 -2.00 -4.82
N LYS A 164 -14.41 -3.19 -5.24
CA LYS A 164 -15.18 -3.35 -6.47
C LYS A 164 -16.51 -2.61 -6.41
N SER A 165 -17.28 -2.79 -5.33
CA SER A 165 -18.57 -2.12 -5.14
C SER A 165 -18.43 -0.60 -5.13
N SER A 166 -17.49 -0.05 -4.34
CA SER A 166 -17.23 1.41 -4.28
C SER A 166 -16.76 1.97 -5.62
N SER A 167 -16.05 1.17 -6.42
CA SER A 167 -15.56 1.61 -7.73
C SER A 167 -16.65 1.74 -8.79
N LEU A 168 -17.72 0.94 -8.69
CA LEU A 168 -18.87 1.02 -9.60
C LEU A 168 -19.62 2.34 -9.44
N GLU A 169 -19.70 2.88 -8.22
CA GLU A 169 -20.28 4.20 -7.96
C GLU A 169 -19.48 5.32 -8.65
N SER A 170 -18.17 5.14 -8.74
CA SER A 170 -17.24 6.08 -9.37
C SER A 170 -17.14 5.91 -10.90
N GLY A 171 -17.81 4.91 -11.48
CA GLY A 171 -17.86 4.66 -12.93
C GLY A 171 -16.63 3.99 -13.53
N THR A 172 -15.63 3.62 -12.71
CA THR A 172 -14.41 2.95 -13.14
C THR A 172 -14.27 1.65 -12.35
N ALA A 173 -14.41 0.51 -13.01
CA ALA A 173 -14.23 -0.79 -12.36
C ALA A 173 -12.76 -0.98 -11.94
N MET A 174 -12.54 -1.11 -10.64
CA MET A 174 -11.20 -1.32 -10.07
C MET A 174 -10.77 -2.77 -10.17
N VAL A 175 -9.48 -2.98 -10.45
CA VAL A 175 -8.81 -4.27 -10.52
C VAL A 175 -7.82 -4.34 -9.34
N PRO A 176 -8.13 -5.10 -8.30
CA PRO A 176 -7.24 -5.25 -7.17
C PRO A 176 -5.96 -5.99 -7.53
N ILE A 177 -4.85 -5.58 -6.92
CA ILE A 177 -3.58 -6.29 -6.89
C ILE A 177 -3.32 -6.72 -5.45
N VAL A 178 -2.86 -7.95 -5.24
CA VAL A 178 -2.52 -8.50 -3.93
C VAL A 178 -1.13 -9.13 -3.96
N TRP A 179 -0.47 -9.17 -2.82
CA TRP A 179 0.74 -9.99 -2.68
C TRP A 179 0.43 -11.48 -2.80
N GLN A 180 1.46 -12.29 -3.10
CA GLN A 180 1.28 -13.74 -3.27
C GLN A 180 0.73 -14.45 -2.05
N ASP A 181 0.94 -13.93 -0.84
CA ASP A 181 0.52 -14.55 0.42
C ASP A 181 -0.99 -14.78 0.46
N VAL A 182 -1.77 -13.81 -0.02
CA VAL A 182 -3.22 -13.94 -0.20
C VAL A 182 -3.58 -15.16 -1.06
N TYR A 183 -2.84 -15.41 -2.14
CA TYR A 183 -3.03 -16.61 -2.96
C TYR A 183 -2.52 -17.87 -2.24
N ASP A 184 -1.35 -17.82 -1.61
CA ASP A 184 -0.75 -18.96 -0.91
C ASP A 184 -1.68 -19.45 0.22
N ASN A 185 -2.38 -18.53 0.88
CA ASN A 185 -3.27 -18.77 2.02
C ASN A 185 -4.69 -19.18 1.60
N GLY A 186 -4.99 -19.27 0.31
CA GLY A 186 -6.19 -19.95 -0.21
C GLY A 186 -7.24 -19.07 -0.90
N PHE A 187 -6.99 -17.78 -1.09
CA PHE A 187 -7.93 -16.89 -1.79
C PHE A 187 -8.17 -17.34 -3.24
N ARG A 188 -9.39 -17.74 -3.58
CA ARG A 188 -9.74 -18.19 -4.95
C ARG A 188 -10.99 -17.53 -5.54
N SER A 189 -11.64 -16.65 -4.79
CA SER A 189 -13.01 -16.19 -5.03
C SER A 189 -13.15 -15.21 -6.18
N ASP A 190 -12.08 -14.55 -6.60
CA ASP A 190 -12.10 -13.57 -7.68
C ASP A 190 -10.88 -13.70 -8.61
N LYS A 191 -11.10 -14.13 -9.85
CA LYS A 191 -10.03 -14.35 -10.85
C LYS A 191 -9.57 -13.08 -11.57
N GLU A 192 -10.27 -11.97 -11.39
CA GLU A 192 -9.84 -10.68 -11.96
C GLU A 192 -8.72 -10.04 -11.14
N VAL A 193 -8.59 -10.41 -9.87
CA VAL A 193 -7.49 -10.01 -9.00
C VAL A 193 -6.15 -10.40 -9.63
N ILE A 194 -5.20 -9.49 -9.56
CA ILE A 194 -3.83 -9.71 -10.01
C ILE A 194 -2.98 -10.11 -8.80
N VAL A 195 -2.22 -11.19 -8.92
CA VAL A 195 -1.34 -11.66 -7.85
C VAL A 195 0.10 -11.24 -8.14
N GLN A 196 0.75 -10.56 -7.21
CA GLN A 196 2.14 -10.14 -7.31
C GLN A 196 3.06 -11.10 -6.55
N VAL A 197 3.89 -11.84 -7.29
CA VAL A 197 4.84 -12.82 -6.75
C VAL A 197 6.11 -12.10 -6.29
N HIS A 198 6.40 -12.18 -4.99
CA HIS A 198 7.49 -11.46 -4.32
C HIS A 198 8.50 -12.35 -3.59
N LYS A 199 8.12 -13.56 -3.18
CA LYS A 199 9.03 -14.48 -2.49
C LYS A 199 10.09 -14.96 -3.47
N SER A 200 11.36 -14.90 -3.07
CA SER A 200 12.51 -15.21 -3.94
C SER A 200 12.67 -16.71 -4.19
N GLU A 201 12.34 -17.54 -3.21
CA GLU A 201 12.38 -19.00 -3.34
C GLU A 201 11.16 -19.50 -4.12
N GLY A 202 11.38 -20.37 -5.10
CA GLY A 202 10.29 -21.05 -5.81
C GLY A 202 9.45 -20.18 -6.75
N TRP A 203 9.73 -18.88 -6.91
CA TRP A 203 8.86 -17.93 -7.63
C TRP A 203 8.42 -18.37 -9.03
N LYS A 204 9.29 -19.06 -9.78
CA LYS A 204 8.94 -19.57 -11.12
C LYS A 204 7.78 -20.57 -11.06
N LYS A 205 7.79 -21.46 -10.06
CA LYS A 205 6.74 -22.43 -9.83
C LYS A 205 5.46 -21.74 -9.37
N SER A 206 5.55 -20.77 -8.46
CA SER A 206 4.40 -19.96 -8.03
C SER A 206 3.74 -19.26 -9.22
N VAL A 207 4.52 -18.64 -10.11
CA VAL A 207 3.99 -18.03 -11.35
C VAL A 207 3.25 -19.06 -12.19
N GLU A 208 3.80 -20.27 -12.39
CA GLU A 208 3.14 -21.33 -13.16
C GLU A 208 1.82 -21.77 -12.49
N GLU A 209 1.83 -22.02 -11.19
CA GLU A 209 0.64 -22.46 -10.45
C GLU A 209 -0.48 -21.40 -10.42
N ILE A 210 -0.12 -20.13 -10.19
CA ILE A 210 -1.09 -19.02 -10.13
C ILE A 210 -1.70 -18.77 -11.51
N THR A 211 -0.89 -18.81 -12.57
CA THR A 211 -1.39 -18.64 -13.95
C THR A 211 -2.22 -19.84 -14.41
N GLU A 212 -1.85 -21.07 -14.07
CA GLU A 212 -2.66 -22.27 -14.33
C GLU A 212 -4.00 -22.25 -13.57
N ALA A 213 -4.03 -21.63 -12.39
CA ALA A 213 -5.26 -21.37 -11.64
C ALA A 213 -6.13 -20.23 -12.21
N GLY A 214 -5.72 -19.60 -13.32
CA GLY A 214 -6.48 -18.61 -14.08
C GLY A 214 -6.30 -17.16 -13.66
N PHE A 215 -5.34 -16.86 -12.78
CA PHE A 215 -5.06 -15.49 -12.34
C PHE A 215 -4.05 -14.80 -13.27
N LYS A 216 -4.12 -13.46 -13.28
CA LYS A 216 -3.06 -12.60 -13.84
C LYS A 216 -1.95 -12.45 -12.81
N VAL A 217 -0.70 -12.36 -13.28
CA VAL A 217 0.48 -12.34 -12.40
C VAL A 217 1.39 -11.15 -12.70
N LEU A 218 1.85 -10.49 -11.63
CA LEU A 218 3.01 -9.59 -11.61
C LEU A 218 4.18 -10.30 -10.91
N ILE A 219 5.41 -9.96 -11.29
CA ILE A 219 6.62 -10.58 -10.72
C ILE A 219 7.52 -9.48 -10.19
N SER A 220 7.86 -9.58 -8.91
CA SER A 220 8.89 -8.76 -8.24
C SER A 220 9.94 -9.61 -7.52
N SER A 221 9.76 -10.94 -7.41
CA SER A 221 10.61 -11.86 -6.62
C SER A 221 12.12 -11.81 -6.85
N CYS A 222 12.54 -11.45 -8.05
CA CYS A 222 13.96 -11.38 -8.42
C CYS A 222 14.44 -9.95 -8.66
N TRP A 223 13.59 -8.95 -8.42
CA TRP A 223 13.88 -7.52 -8.59
C TRP A 223 13.71 -6.77 -7.26
N ASN A 224 14.17 -7.37 -6.17
CA ASN A 224 14.25 -6.66 -4.89
C ASN A 224 15.49 -5.75 -4.87
N PHE A 225 15.30 -4.47 -5.16
CA PHE A 225 16.36 -3.47 -5.18
C PHE A 225 16.76 -2.97 -3.78
N SER A 226 16.10 -3.42 -2.72
CA SER A 226 16.51 -3.13 -1.33
C SER A 226 17.71 -3.99 -0.92
N ASP A 227 17.83 -5.19 -1.48
CA ASP A 227 18.91 -6.15 -1.23
C ASP A 227 20.05 -6.00 -2.24
N VAL A 228 20.61 -4.79 -2.33
CA VAL A 228 21.70 -4.48 -3.27
C VAL A 228 22.97 -5.21 -2.81
N GLY A 229 23.53 -6.02 -3.71
CA GLY A 229 24.80 -6.72 -3.47
C GLY A 229 26.00 -5.79 -3.69
N VAL A 230 27.20 -6.27 -3.32
CA VAL A 230 28.43 -5.57 -3.71
C VAL A 230 28.84 -6.04 -5.11
N GLY A 231 28.97 -5.13 -6.06
CA GLY A 231 29.53 -5.42 -7.39
C GLY A 231 28.52 -5.39 -8.54
N ASP A 232 28.63 -6.34 -9.48
CA ASP A 232 27.83 -6.42 -10.71
C ASP A 232 26.46 -7.11 -10.52
N ASP A 233 25.73 -6.76 -9.46
CA ASP A 233 24.43 -7.37 -9.12
C ASP A 233 23.33 -7.09 -10.17
N TRP A 234 23.46 -6.00 -10.93
CA TRP A 234 22.58 -5.66 -12.06
C TRP A 234 22.41 -6.80 -13.08
N ARG A 235 23.42 -7.67 -13.24
CA ARG A 235 23.35 -8.81 -14.16
C ARG A 235 22.28 -9.81 -13.72
N ALA A 236 22.15 -10.04 -12.42
CA ALA A 236 21.13 -10.94 -11.88
C ALA A 236 19.72 -10.41 -12.18
N PHE A 237 19.51 -9.09 -12.06
CA PHE A 237 18.25 -8.44 -12.44
C PHE A 237 17.97 -8.54 -13.94
N TYR A 238 19.00 -8.39 -14.78
CA TYR A 238 18.87 -8.48 -16.23
C TYR A 238 18.59 -9.91 -16.71
N GLU A 239 19.24 -10.90 -16.09
CA GLU A 239 19.03 -12.32 -16.39
C GLU A 239 17.69 -12.83 -15.85
N CYS A 240 17.13 -12.17 -14.83
CA CYS A 240 15.78 -12.46 -14.42
C CYS A 240 14.76 -11.89 -15.42
N GLY A 241 13.89 -12.76 -15.94
CA GLY A 241 12.77 -12.29 -16.73
C GLY A 241 11.62 -13.28 -16.83
N PRO A 242 10.40 -12.77 -17.11
CA PRO A 242 9.18 -13.56 -17.17
C PRO A 242 9.21 -14.61 -18.28
N TRP A 243 10.06 -14.44 -19.31
CA TRP A 243 10.24 -15.40 -20.39
C TRP A 243 10.79 -16.76 -19.95
N ILE A 244 11.26 -16.88 -18.71
CA ILE A 244 11.81 -18.14 -18.19
C ILE A 244 10.69 -19.10 -17.75
N SER A 245 9.50 -18.60 -17.46
CA SER A 245 8.33 -19.43 -17.14
C SER A 245 7.83 -20.15 -18.40
N LYS A 246 7.57 -21.47 -18.29
CA LYS A 246 7.04 -22.25 -19.42
C LYS A 246 5.64 -21.80 -19.83
N VAL A 247 4.90 -21.17 -18.91
CA VAL A 247 3.57 -20.62 -19.19
C VAL A 247 3.67 -19.37 -20.05
N VAL A 248 4.59 -18.45 -19.73
CA VAL A 248 4.82 -17.25 -20.55
C VAL A 248 5.33 -17.62 -21.94
N GLN A 249 6.16 -18.66 -22.06
CA GLN A 249 6.62 -19.16 -23.36
C GLN A 249 5.47 -19.76 -24.19
N ARG A 250 4.57 -20.52 -23.56
CA ARG A 250 3.41 -21.14 -24.23
C ARG A 250 2.39 -20.11 -24.74
N ASN A 251 2.20 -19.01 -24.03
CA ASN A 251 1.21 -17.98 -24.37
C ASN A 251 1.76 -16.85 -25.28
N ARG A 252 3.03 -16.90 -25.69
CA ARG A 252 3.58 -16.01 -26.72
C ARG A 252 3.19 -16.51 -28.11
N HIS A 253 1.97 -16.17 -28.53
CA HIS A 253 1.66 -16.11 -29.95
C HIS A 253 2.03 -14.71 -30.44
N TRP A 254 3.16 -14.61 -31.15
CA TRP A 254 3.49 -13.45 -31.98
C TRP A 254 2.95 -13.69 -33.40
#